data_AF-A0A3F3J5I4-F1
#
_entry.id   AF-A0A3F3J5I4-F1
#
_cell.length_a   1.000
_cell.length_b   1.000
_cell.length_c   1.000
_cell.angle_alpha   90.00
_cell.angle_beta   90.00
_cell.angle_gamma   90.00
#
_symmetry.space_group_name_H-M   'P 1'
#
loop_
_entity.id
_entity.type
_entity.pdbx_description
1 polymer ?
#
loop_
_entity_poly.entity_id
_entity_poly.type
_entity_poly.pdbx_seq_one_letter_code
_entity_poly.pdbx_strand_id
1 'polypeptide(L)'
;MTIDKQALRQIAESVDREEWDVLDNGDADYQVIVSGSLERGATYRSYQPVTNEISNKKIAAFIAAFNPKVALALLDELESKQTFQHAFFRQSLMYDVVAEAYEEAKEQIAKDVEIKARLCRESNSLHDRLRAAERSIAELESKNGYL
;
A
#
# COMPACT_ATOMS: atom_id res chain seq x y z
N MET A 1 -21.23 -5.16 -16.37
CA MET A 1 -20.22 -4.98 -17.42
C MET A 1 -18.86 -4.92 -16.74
N THR A 2 -18.00 -5.91 -16.98
CA THR A 2 -16.64 -5.92 -16.43
C THR A 2 -15.71 -5.42 -17.52
N ILE A 3 -15.05 -4.29 -17.30
CA ILE A 3 -14.09 -3.73 -18.25
C ILE A 3 -12.78 -4.47 -18.06
N ASP A 4 -12.28 -5.12 -19.11
CA ASP A 4 -10.93 -5.67 -19.13
C ASP A 4 -9.91 -4.53 -19.28
N LYS A 5 -9.34 -4.12 -18.15
CA LYS A 5 -8.37 -3.02 -18.08
C LYS A 5 -7.05 -3.35 -18.78
N GLN A 6 -6.65 -4.63 -18.76
CA GLN A 6 -5.42 -5.09 -19.41
C GLN A 6 -5.58 -5.04 -20.93
N ALA A 7 -6.70 -5.53 -21.45
CA ALA A 7 -7.03 -5.40 -22.86
C ALA A 7 -7.11 -3.93 -23.29
N LEU A 8 -7.74 -3.06 -22.49
CA LEU A 8 -7.81 -1.63 -22.79
C LEU A 8 -6.42 -0.97 -22.79
N ARG A 9 -5.54 -1.32 -21.85
CA ARG A 9 -4.15 -0.84 -21.82
C ARG A 9 -3.39 -1.25 -23.08
N GLN A 10 -3.45 -2.52 -23.46
CA GLN A 10 -2.76 -3.02 -24.65
C GLN A 10 -3.21 -2.30 -25.93
N ILE A 11 -4.52 -2.09 -26.09
CA ILE A 11 -5.05 -1.31 -27.20
C ILE A 11 -4.51 0.12 -27.17
N ALA A 12 -4.59 0.79 -26.02
CA ALA A 12 -4.12 2.17 -25.90
C ALA A 12 -2.58 2.32 -26.06
N GLU A 13 -1.80 1.30 -25.73
CA GLU A 13 -0.35 1.25 -25.95
C GLU A 13 0.00 0.95 -27.41
N SER A 14 -0.83 0.19 -28.12
CA SER A 14 -0.64 -0.11 -29.54
C SER A 14 -0.92 1.09 -30.45
N VAL A 15 -1.69 2.06 -29.97
CA VAL A 15 -2.01 3.28 -30.71
C VAL A 15 -0.99 4.34 -30.34
N ASP A 16 -0.51 5.08 -31.34
CA ASP A 16 0.45 6.15 -31.11
C ASP A 16 -0.14 7.19 -30.14
N ARG A 17 0.65 7.63 -29.15
CA ARG A 17 0.17 8.40 -27.97
C ARG A 17 -0.02 9.87 -28.28
N GLU A 18 -0.43 10.17 -29.49
CA GLU A 18 -0.63 11.53 -29.97
C GLU A 18 -1.89 12.12 -29.33
N GLU A 19 -1.86 13.42 -29.10
CA GLU A 19 -3.04 14.16 -28.68
C GLU A 19 -3.96 14.34 -29.88
N TRP A 20 -5.27 14.40 -29.63
CA TRP A 20 -6.28 14.47 -30.69
C TRP A 20 -7.08 15.77 -30.60
N ASP A 21 -7.35 16.37 -31.75
CA ASP A 21 -8.11 17.61 -31.90
C ASP A 21 -9.36 17.38 -32.75
N VAL A 22 -10.38 18.22 -32.53
CA VAL A 22 -11.59 18.23 -33.35
C VAL A 22 -11.41 19.20 -34.52
N LEU A 23 -11.57 18.68 -35.73
CA LEU A 23 -11.60 19.40 -36.97
C LEU A 23 -13.05 19.71 -37.38
N ASP A 24 -13.33 20.99 -37.63
CA ASP A 24 -14.58 21.42 -38.26
C ASP A 24 -14.39 21.47 -39.79
N ASN A 25 -15.23 20.74 -40.53
CA ASN A 25 -15.23 20.69 -42.00
C ASN A 25 -16.32 21.57 -42.65
N GLY A 26 -17.09 22.33 -41.86
CA GLY A 26 -18.04 23.33 -42.38
C GLY A 26 -19.43 22.78 -42.70
N ASP A 27 -19.55 21.67 -43.42
CA ASP A 27 -20.84 21.08 -43.85
C ASP A 27 -21.54 20.25 -42.77
N ALA A 28 -21.40 20.65 -41.50
CA ALA A 28 -21.86 19.95 -40.30
C ALA A 28 -21.14 18.62 -39.98
N ASP A 29 -20.09 18.29 -40.73
CA ASP A 29 -19.22 17.16 -40.44
C ASP A 29 -18.01 17.57 -39.62
N TYR A 30 -17.75 16.79 -38.58
CA TYR A 30 -16.59 16.92 -37.70
C TYR A 30 -15.66 15.74 -37.91
N GLN A 31 -14.36 15.92 -37.75
CA GLN A 31 -13.39 14.82 -37.75
C GLN A 31 -12.51 14.94 -36.52
N VAL A 32 -12.02 13.81 -36.02
CA VAL A 32 -10.93 13.81 -35.05
C VAL A 32 -9.62 13.64 -35.81
N ILE A 33 -8.66 14.50 -35.53
CA ILE A 33 -7.34 14.49 -36.18
C ILE A 33 -6.24 14.44 -35.13
N VAL A 34 -5.06 14.03 -35.55
CA VAL A 34 -3.84 14.17 -34.74
C VAL A 34 -3.55 15.66 -34.53
N SER A 35 -3.34 16.05 -33.29
CA SER A 35 -3.08 17.44 -32.90
C SER A 35 -1.81 17.93 -33.59
N GLY A 36 -1.85 19.11 -34.19
CA GLY A 36 -0.73 19.67 -34.94
C GLY A 36 -0.51 19.10 -36.34
N SER A 37 -1.27 18.10 -36.79
CA SER A 37 -1.16 17.55 -38.15
C SER A 37 -1.78 18.45 -39.24
N LEU A 38 -2.58 19.45 -38.84
CA LEU A 38 -3.30 20.31 -39.77
C LEU A 38 -2.37 21.32 -40.44
N GLU A 39 -2.18 21.17 -41.74
CA GLU A 39 -1.55 22.16 -42.60
C GLU A 39 -2.58 22.76 -43.56
N ARG A 40 -2.52 24.08 -43.76
CA ARG A 40 -3.40 24.81 -44.67
C ARG A 40 -2.57 25.64 -45.65
N GLY A 41 -2.72 25.33 -46.94
CA GLY A 41 -2.25 26.18 -48.03
C GLY A 41 -3.38 27.02 -48.63
N ALA A 42 -3.06 27.85 -49.62
CA ALA A 42 -4.05 28.69 -50.31
C ALA A 42 -5.15 27.88 -51.02
N THR A 43 -4.84 26.65 -51.45
CA THR A 43 -5.74 25.79 -52.23
C THR A 43 -5.83 24.35 -51.71
N TYR A 44 -5.17 24.04 -50.59
CA TYR A 44 -5.12 22.67 -50.06
C TYR A 44 -5.17 22.65 -48.53
N ARG A 45 -5.54 21.48 -48.01
CA ARG A 45 -5.53 21.16 -46.59
C ARG A 45 -5.02 19.73 -46.43
N SER A 46 -4.03 19.50 -45.59
CA SER A 46 -3.52 18.18 -45.21
C SER A 46 -3.62 18.01 -43.70
N TYR A 47 -3.92 16.78 -43.27
CA TYR A 47 -4.01 16.38 -41.86
C TYR A 47 -4.02 14.85 -41.76
N GLN A 48 -3.77 14.33 -40.56
CA GLN A 48 -3.87 12.91 -40.26
C GLN A 48 -5.21 12.61 -39.56
N PRO A 49 -6.19 12.00 -40.26
CA PRO A 49 -7.48 11.68 -39.67
C PRO A 49 -7.39 10.47 -38.75
N VAL A 50 -8.00 10.57 -37.56
CA VAL A 50 -8.23 9.48 -36.62
C VAL A 50 -9.59 8.82 -36.88
N THR A 51 -10.57 9.62 -37.28
CA THR A 51 -11.91 9.15 -37.64
C THR A 51 -12.37 9.74 -38.96
N ASN A 52 -13.30 9.05 -39.61
CA ASN A 52 -14.09 9.64 -40.70
C ASN A 52 -15.09 10.67 -40.14
N GLU A 53 -15.91 11.23 -41.02
CA GLU A 53 -16.93 12.25 -40.71
C GLU A 53 -17.87 11.81 -39.57
N ILE A 54 -17.97 12.66 -38.56
CA ILE A 54 -18.82 12.56 -37.39
C ILE A 54 -19.83 13.69 -37.46
N SER A 55 -21.11 13.36 -37.56
CA SER A 55 -22.20 14.36 -37.66
C SER A 55 -22.45 15.16 -36.37
N ASN A 56 -21.88 14.74 -35.24
CA ASN A 56 -22.10 15.37 -33.94
C ASN A 56 -20.79 15.85 -33.29
N LYS A 57 -20.66 17.16 -33.15
CA LYS A 57 -19.53 17.83 -32.48
C LYS A 57 -19.23 17.28 -31.08
N LYS A 58 -20.26 16.95 -30.29
CA LYS A 58 -20.07 16.46 -28.92
C LYS A 58 -19.42 15.08 -28.91
N ILE A 59 -19.75 14.24 -29.88
CA ILE A 59 -19.15 12.90 -30.01
C ILE A 59 -17.69 13.05 -30.46
N ALA A 60 -17.42 13.90 -31.45
CA ALA A 60 -16.05 14.19 -31.88
C ALA A 60 -15.19 14.75 -30.73
N ALA A 61 -15.73 15.70 -29.96
CA ALA A 61 -15.06 16.26 -28.79
C ALA A 61 -14.80 15.23 -27.70
N PHE A 62 -15.75 14.32 -27.46
CA PHE A 62 -15.56 13.23 -26.50
C PHE A 62 -14.43 12.28 -26.93
N ILE A 63 -14.40 11.88 -28.21
CA ILE A 63 -13.35 11.00 -28.74
C ILE A 63 -11.98 11.69 -28.66
N ALA A 64 -11.89 12.96 -29.06
CA ALA A 64 -10.66 13.74 -28.98
C ALA A 64 -10.14 13.87 -27.53
N ALA A 65 -11.03 14.14 -26.58
CA ALA A 65 -10.70 14.23 -25.17
C ALA A 65 -10.30 12.87 -24.56
N PHE A 66 -10.90 11.77 -25.04
CA PHE A 66 -10.61 10.41 -24.58
C PHE A 66 -9.60 9.70 -25.49
N ASN A 67 -8.49 10.39 -25.78
CA ASN A 67 -7.39 9.83 -26.55
C ASN A 67 -6.65 8.71 -25.76
N PRO A 68 -5.83 7.88 -26.43
CA PRO A 68 -5.10 6.78 -25.79
C PRO A 68 -4.21 7.23 -24.62
N LYS A 69 -3.60 8.42 -24.72
CA LYS A 69 -2.77 9.00 -23.66
C LYS A 69 -3.59 9.27 -22.39
N VAL A 70 -4.79 9.83 -22.52
CA VAL A 70 -5.72 10.08 -21.40
C VAL A 70 -6.24 8.76 -20.84
N ALA A 71 -6.59 7.79 -21.69
CA ALA A 71 -7.03 6.47 -21.24
C ALA A 71 -5.95 5.77 -20.39
N LEU A 72 -4.68 5.82 -20.81
CA LEU A 72 -3.55 5.26 -20.05
C LEU A 72 -3.33 6.01 -18.74
N ALA A 73 -3.38 7.34 -18.74
CA ALA A 73 -3.23 8.13 -17.52
C ALA A 73 -4.33 7.79 -16.48
N LEU A 74 -5.58 7.61 -16.91
CA LEU A 74 -6.66 7.18 -16.04
C LEU A 74 -6.47 5.75 -15.50
N LEU A 75 -5.93 4.84 -16.32
CA LEU A 75 -5.59 3.48 -15.90
C LEU A 75 -4.44 3.48 -14.88
N ASP A 76 -3.40 4.28 -15.10
CA ASP A 76 -2.27 4.46 -14.18
C ASP A 76 -2.74 5.03 -12.83
N GLU A 77 -3.59 6.06 -12.85
CA GLU A 77 -4.16 6.65 -11.63
C GLU A 77 -5.01 5.64 -10.85
N LEU A 78 -5.81 4.84 -11.56
CA LEU A 78 -6.64 3.81 -10.95
C LEU A 78 -5.79 2.71 -10.30
N GLU A 79 -4.76 2.23 -10.98
CA GLU A 79 -3.83 1.22 -10.48
C GLU A 79 -3.03 1.73 -9.28
N SER A 80 -2.59 3.00 -9.31
CA SER A 80 -1.96 3.69 -8.19
C SER A 80 -2.86 3.74 -6.96
N LYS A 81 -4.13 4.14 -7.12
CA LYS A 81 -5.11 4.18 -6.02
C LYS A 81 -5.37 2.80 -5.44
N GLN A 82 -5.51 1.77 -6.28
CA GLN A 82 -5.71 0.39 -5.81
C GLN A 82 -4.49 -0.10 -5.01
N THR A 83 -3.29 0.12 -5.54
CA THR A 83 -2.04 -0.23 -4.85
C THR A 83 -1.91 0.49 -3.52
N PHE A 84 -2.20 1.80 -3.49
CA PHE A 84 -2.17 2.60 -2.27
C PHE A 84 -3.17 2.09 -1.23
N GLN A 85 -4.40 1.80 -1.62
CA GLN A 85 -5.41 1.24 -0.72
C GLN A 85 -4.95 -0.10 -0.14
N HIS A 86 -4.45 -1.02 -0.97
CA HIS A 86 -3.93 -2.29 -0.51
C HIS A 86 -2.76 -2.14 0.48
N ALA A 87 -1.81 -1.24 0.18
CA ALA A 87 -0.69 -0.95 1.07
C ALA A 87 -1.17 -0.35 2.40
N PHE A 88 -2.12 0.58 2.34
CA PHE A 88 -2.71 1.20 3.52
C PHE A 88 -3.42 0.18 4.42
N PHE A 89 -4.28 -0.66 3.85
CA PHE A 89 -4.97 -1.71 4.62
C PHE A 89 -3.98 -2.70 5.22
N ARG A 90 -2.96 -3.12 4.46
CA ARG A 90 -1.91 -4.02 4.96
C ARG A 90 -1.16 -3.39 6.14
N GLN A 91 -0.80 -2.11 6.02
CA GLN A 91 -0.10 -1.39 7.07
C GLN A 91 -0.97 -1.22 8.32
N SER A 92 -2.26 -0.90 8.15
CA SER A 92 -3.22 -0.78 9.25
C SER A 92 -3.35 -2.10 10.01
N LEU A 93 -3.57 -3.21 9.30
CA LEU A 93 -3.64 -4.55 9.91
C LEU A 93 -2.35 -4.92 10.64
N MET A 94 -1.20 -4.55 10.09
CA MET A 94 0.09 -4.79 10.75
C MET A 94 0.21 -3.98 12.05
N TYR A 95 -0.28 -2.74 12.09
CA TYR A 95 -0.29 -1.95 13.32
C TYR A 95 -1.14 -2.59 14.41
N ASP A 96 -2.34 -3.07 14.08
CA ASP A 96 -3.23 -3.70 15.07
C ASP A 96 -2.59 -4.97 15.67
N VAL A 97 -2.02 -5.83 14.83
CA VAL A 97 -1.31 -7.05 15.27
C VAL A 97 -0.11 -6.73 16.16
N VAL A 98 0.69 -5.71 15.77
CA VAL A 98 1.86 -5.30 16.57
C VAL A 98 1.43 -4.68 17.90
N ALA A 99 0.34 -3.90 17.92
CA ALA A 99 -0.19 -3.31 19.14
C ALA A 99 -0.66 -4.38 20.13
N GLU A 100 -1.40 -5.39 19.66
CA GLU A 100 -1.85 -6.51 20.48
C GLU A 100 -0.65 -7.30 21.04
N ALA A 101 0.30 -7.71 20.20
CA ALA A 101 1.49 -8.42 20.63
C ALA A 101 2.34 -7.61 21.62
N TYR A 102 2.37 -6.28 21.48
CA TYR A 102 3.08 -5.39 22.40
C TYR A 102 2.42 -5.33 23.77
N GLU A 103 1.09 -5.25 23.84
CA GLU A 103 0.38 -5.28 25.12
C GLU A 103 0.49 -6.66 25.80
N GLU A 104 0.40 -7.76 25.05
CA GLU A 104 0.64 -9.10 25.58
C GLU A 104 2.08 -9.25 26.14
N ALA A 105 3.07 -8.76 25.41
CA ALA A 105 4.47 -8.80 25.85
C ALA A 105 4.68 -7.99 27.14
N LYS A 106 4.05 -6.82 27.26
CA LYS A 106 4.10 -6.03 28.51
C LYS A 106 3.50 -6.79 29.68
N GLU A 107 2.34 -7.42 29.48
CA GLU A 107 1.67 -8.18 30.54
C GLU A 107 2.53 -9.36 31.00
N GLN A 108 3.15 -10.08 30.05
CA GLN A 108 4.03 -11.18 30.36
C GLN A 108 5.28 -10.70 31.14
N ILE A 109 5.89 -9.59 30.73
CA ILE A 109 7.02 -8.99 31.45
C ILE A 109 6.62 -8.60 32.87
N ALA A 110 5.43 -8.03 33.08
CA ALA A 110 4.95 -7.69 34.41
C ALA A 110 4.83 -8.92 35.32
N LYS A 111 4.24 -10.02 34.81
CA LYS A 111 4.15 -11.30 35.52
C LYS A 111 5.53 -11.87 35.85
N ASP A 112 6.46 -11.84 34.91
CA ASP A 112 7.82 -12.34 35.10
C ASP A 112 8.57 -11.54 36.18
N VAL A 113 8.37 -10.22 36.23
CA VAL A 113 8.93 -9.36 37.29
C VAL A 113 8.38 -9.73 38.66
N GLU A 114 7.07 -9.98 38.76
CA GLU A 114 6.44 -10.40 40.03
C GLU A 114 6.95 -11.76 40.50
N ILE A 115 7.02 -12.73 39.59
CA ILE A 115 7.56 -14.06 39.88
C ILE A 115 9.01 -13.95 40.34
N LYS A 116 9.84 -13.18 39.63
CA LYS A 116 11.24 -12.96 40.00
C LYS A 116 11.37 -12.32 41.38
N ALA A 117 10.57 -11.30 41.68
CA ALA A 117 10.57 -10.66 42.99
C ALA A 117 10.18 -11.64 44.11
N ARG A 118 9.19 -12.51 43.85
CA ARG A 118 8.79 -13.57 44.79
C ARG A 118 9.92 -14.58 45.02
N LEU A 119 10.53 -15.08 43.95
CA LEU A 119 11.64 -16.03 44.04
C LEU A 119 12.84 -15.45 44.79
N CYS A 120 13.16 -14.16 44.59
CA CYS A 120 14.21 -13.50 45.37
C CYS A 120 13.89 -13.48 46.87
N ARG A 121 12.64 -13.19 47.26
CA ARG A 121 12.23 -13.22 48.67
C ARG A 121 12.34 -14.61 49.28
N GLU A 122 11.84 -15.62 48.58
CA GLU A 122 11.89 -17.01 49.04
C GLU A 122 13.35 -17.51 49.13
N SER A 123 14.18 -17.20 48.14
CA SER A 123 15.60 -17.55 48.14
C SER A 123 16.35 -16.94 49.33
N ASN A 124 16.14 -15.65 49.62
CA ASN A 124 16.75 -14.99 50.78
C ASN A 124 16.31 -15.65 52.09
N SER A 125 15.00 -15.93 52.24
CA SER A 125 14.46 -16.62 53.43
C SER A 125 15.08 -18.00 53.63
N LEU A 126 15.25 -18.79 52.57
CA LEU A 126 15.91 -20.08 52.62
C LEU A 126 17.38 -19.97 53.00
N HIS A 127 18.09 -18.96 52.47
CA HIS A 127 19.49 -18.71 52.82
C HIS A 127 19.66 -18.38 54.31
N ASP A 128 18.78 -17.55 54.86
CA ASP A 128 18.80 -17.23 56.29
C ASP A 128 18.52 -18.46 57.17
N ARG A 129 17.55 -19.29 56.78
CA ARG A 129 17.23 -20.55 57.47
C ARG A 129 18.38 -21.54 57.41
N LEU A 130 19.06 -21.66 56.27
CA LEU A 130 20.22 -22.52 56.10
C LEU A 130 21.35 -22.09 57.05
N ARG A 131 21.67 -20.79 57.07
CA ARG A 131 22.69 -20.23 57.98
C ARG A 131 22.36 -20.47 59.45
N ALA A 132 21.08 -20.35 59.84
CA ALA A 132 20.63 -20.63 61.20
C ALA A 132 20.78 -22.12 61.56
N ALA A 133 20.46 -23.02 60.63
CA ALA A 133 20.63 -24.46 60.81
C ALA A 133 22.12 -24.84 60.92
N GLU A 134 22.98 -24.30 60.06
CA GLU A 134 24.45 -24.51 60.13
C GLU A 134 25.02 -24.10 61.49
N ARG A 135 24.62 -22.95 62.02
CA ARG A 135 25.02 -22.51 63.37
C ARG A 135 24.55 -23.48 64.45
N SER A 136 23.30 -23.93 64.37
CA SER A 136 22.71 -24.86 65.33
C SER A 136 23.44 -26.20 65.33
N ILE A 137 23.83 -26.70 64.16
CA ILE A 137 24.63 -27.93 64.00
C ILE A 137 26.00 -27.75 64.66
N ALA A 138 26.71 -26.65 64.35
CA ALA A 138 28.03 -26.39 64.93
C ALA A 138 28.00 -26.31 66.47
N GLU A 139 26.96 -25.68 67.05
CA GLU A 139 26.76 -25.65 68.51
C GLU A 139 26.53 -27.05 69.10
N LEU A 140 25.75 -27.89 68.43
CA LEU A 140 25.49 -29.26 68.87
C LEU A 140 26.73 -30.14 68.78
N GLU A 141 27.51 -30.01 67.70
CA GLU A 141 28.78 -30.72 67.52
C GLU A 141 29.79 -30.34 68.60
N SER A 142 29.89 -29.06 68.96
CA SER A 142 30.71 -28.57 70.06
C SER A 142 30.27 -29.12 71.42
N LYS A 143 28.96 -29.18 71.70
CA LYS A 143 28.42 -29.73 72.96
C LYS A 143 28.63 -31.23 73.10
N ASN A 144 28.60 -31.97 71.99
CA ASN A 144 28.75 -33.43 71.99
C ASN A 144 30.21 -33.91 71.84
N GLY A 145 31.18 -33.00 71.75
CA GLY A 145 32.62 -33.33 71.74
C GLY A 145 33.11 -34.01 70.46
N TYR A 146 32.45 -33.74 69.32
CA TYR A 146 32.86 -34.26 68.00
C TYR A 146 33.89 -33.36 67.28
N LEU A 147 34.29 -32.25 67.90
CA LEU A 147 35.38 -31.33 67.55
C LEU A 147 36.19 -31.00 68.80
#